data_AF-A0AAD4N6W3-F1
#
_entry.id   AF-A0AAD4N6W3-F1
#
_cell.length_a   1.000
_cell.length_b   1.000
_cell.length_c   1.000
_cell.angle_alpha   90.00
_cell.angle_beta   90.00
_cell.angle_gamma   90.00
#
_symmetry.space_group_name_H-M   'P 1'
#
loop_
_entity.id
_entity.type
_entity.pdbx_description
1 polymer ?
#
loop_
_entity_poly.entity_id
_entity_poly.type
_entity_poly.pdbx_seq_one_letter_code
_entity_poly.pdbx_strand_id
1 'polypeptide(L)'
;MEGIYGWTSLRETVSSVTHFHYALETILIVTVITLFMMRRQRQINKRKHKVPELTEQEKDDIIAAWVPEPLVPETTQEEHQSGNQRFVDGKMGKVVSIEGKDYLNLATYNFLGFVGDKRIEEVAKKTIFKYGVGSCGPRGFYGTVDVHLDLERDLAQYMGCEEAVLYSYGFATIASAIPAYAKRGDIIYADKGVNFAVQKGLQASRSRIEWFEHNNMGDLERLLEEQAEQDKKNPKKAKLVRRFIVVEGLYAKTADLCPLSKIMELKWKYKVRVFIDESLSFGVIGKMGKGDHSND
;
A
#
# COMPACT_ATOMS: atom_id res chain seq x y z
N MET A 1 -8.38 18.22 80.17
CA MET A 1 -8.36 18.30 78.70
C MET A 1 -6.95 17.86 78.32
N GLU A 2 -6.63 16.71 77.74
CA GLU A 2 -7.26 15.70 76.87
C GLU A 2 -6.59 14.34 77.26
N GLY A 3 -7.17 13.15 77.26
CA GLY A 3 -8.18 12.60 76.36
C GLY A 3 -7.62 11.38 75.62
N ILE A 4 -7.21 10.36 76.38
CA ILE A 4 -6.75 9.00 76.02
C ILE A 4 -7.50 8.41 74.80
N TYR A 5 -6.98 8.54 73.57
CA TYR A 5 -7.59 7.95 72.35
C TYR A 5 -6.59 7.57 71.23
N GLY A 6 -5.39 7.08 71.57
CA GLY A 6 -4.37 6.74 70.55
C GLY A 6 -4.26 5.25 70.17
N TRP A 7 -4.46 4.34 71.13
CA TRP A 7 -3.97 2.95 71.00
C TRP A 7 -5.06 1.88 71.03
N THR A 8 -6.27 2.20 71.51
CA THR A 8 -7.42 1.29 71.45
C THR A 8 -8.02 1.22 70.03
N SER A 9 -7.98 2.32 69.28
CA SER A 9 -8.47 2.44 67.90
C SER A 9 -7.74 1.53 66.91
N LEU A 10 -6.43 1.31 67.06
CA LEU A 10 -5.65 0.49 66.13
C LEU A 10 -6.03 -1.00 66.18
N ARG A 11 -6.35 -1.54 67.37
CA ARG A 11 -6.75 -2.95 67.51
C ARG A 11 -8.16 -3.21 66.97
N GLU A 12 -9.09 -2.27 67.12
CA GLU A 12 -10.44 -2.36 66.55
C GLU A 12 -10.44 -2.13 65.03
N THR A 13 -9.57 -1.25 64.54
CA THR A 13 -9.39 -1.05 63.09
C THR A 13 -8.85 -2.32 62.44
N VAL A 14 -7.88 -2.99 63.08
CA VAL A 14 -7.30 -4.26 62.60
C VAL A 14 -8.30 -5.42 62.62
N SER A 15 -9.31 -5.43 63.51
CA SER A 15 -10.34 -6.46 63.51
C SER A 15 -11.50 -6.21 62.54
N SER A 16 -11.68 -4.96 62.07
CA SER A 16 -12.74 -4.54 61.15
C SER A 16 -12.43 -4.78 59.66
N VAL A 17 -11.20 -5.17 59.34
CA VAL A 17 -10.70 -5.24 57.97
C VAL A 17 -10.83 -6.68 57.44
N THR A 18 -11.70 -6.85 56.44
CA THR A 18 -11.93 -8.12 55.75
C THR A 18 -10.65 -8.73 55.19
N HIS A 19 -10.50 -10.07 55.28
CA HIS A 19 -9.40 -10.88 54.74
C HIS A 19 -8.92 -10.49 53.32
N PHE A 20 -9.82 -9.94 52.49
CA PHE A 20 -9.52 -9.42 51.16
C PHE A 20 -8.49 -8.28 51.15
N HIS A 21 -8.49 -7.40 52.16
CA HIS A 21 -7.55 -6.29 52.25
C HIS A 21 -6.12 -6.79 52.50
N TYR A 22 -5.94 -7.74 53.41
CA TYR A 22 -4.64 -8.37 53.65
C TYR A 22 -4.15 -9.16 52.43
N ALA A 23 -5.05 -9.80 51.67
CA ALA A 23 -4.71 -10.45 50.41
C ALA A 23 -4.28 -9.44 49.33
N LEU A 24 -4.96 -8.30 49.23
CA LEU A 24 -4.59 -7.23 48.30
C LEU A 24 -3.25 -6.61 48.66
N GLU A 25 -3.03 -6.34 49.95
CA GLU A 25 -1.80 -5.72 50.46
C GLU A 25 -0.59 -6.64 50.26
N THR A 26 -0.74 -7.95 50.52
CA THR A 26 0.32 -8.94 50.22
C THR A 26 0.60 -9.05 48.73
N ILE A 27 -0.41 -9.04 47.86
CA ILE A 27 -0.23 -9.02 46.40
C ILE A 27 0.51 -7.75 45.96
N LEU A 28 0.15 -6.58 46.51
CA LEU A 28 0.81 -5.31 46.22
C LEU A 28 2.29 -5.35 46.62
N ILE A 29 2.59 -5.82 47.84
CA ILE A 29 3.97 -5.93 48.33
C ILE A 29 4.79 -6.88 47.45
N VAL A 30 4.26 -8.06 47.11
CA VAL A 30 4.94 -9.01 46.22
C VAL A 30 5.17 -8.41 44.84
N THR A 31 4.19 -7.67 44.30
CA THR A 31 4.31 -7.01 43.00
C THR A 31 5.41 -5.94 43.03
N VAL A 32 5.47 -5.13 44.09
CA VAL A 32 6.52 -4.10 44.27
C VAL A 32 7.90 -4.73 44.36
N ILE A 33 8.06 -5.82 45.14
CA ILE A 33 9.33 -6.55 45.26
C ILE A 33 9.74 -7.13 43.90
N THR A 34 8.80 -7.74 43.18
CA THR A 34 9.05 -8.34 41.87
C THR A 34 9.47 -7.27 40.86
N LEU A 35 8.78 -6.13 40.82
CA LEU A 35 9.15 -4.99 39.96
C LEU A 35 10.53 -4.43 40.31
N PHE A 36 10.89 -4.36 41.59
CA PHE A 36 12.21 -3.91 42.02
C PHE A 36 13.32 -4.88 41.60
N MET A 37 13.09 -6.19 41.75
CA MET A 37 14.01 -7.23 41.26
C MET A 37 14.15 -7.19 39.73
N MET A 38 13.06 -7.08 38.98
CA MET A 38 13.09 -6.97 37.51
C MET A 38 13.82 -5.69 37.06
N ARG A 39 13.64 -4.57 37.77
CA ARG A 39 14.34 -3.30 37.49
C ARG A 39 15.85 -3.44 37.75
N ARG A 40 16.23 -4.11 38.84
CA ARG A 40 17.63 -4.42 39.15
C ARG A 40 18.25 -5.35 38.12
N GLN A 41 17.54 -6.42 37.73
CA GLN A 41 17.98 -7.36 36.68
C GLN A 41 18.14 -6.65 35.32
N ARG A 42 17.21 -5.78 34.94
CA ARG A 42 17.33 -4.95 33.71
C ARG A 42 18.53 -4.01 33.77
N GLN A 43 18.83 -3.41 34.92
CA GLN A 43 20.03 -2.57 35.06
C GLN A 43 21.33 -3.38 34.99
N ILE A 44 21.36 -4.59 35.57
CA ILE A 44 22.50 -5.51 35.46
C ILE A 44 22.72 -5.93 34.00
N ASN A 45 21.65 -6.28 33.28
CA ASN A 45 21.75 -6.62 31.85
C ASN A 45 22.18 -5.42 30.99
N LYS A 46 21.71 -4.20 31.28
CA LYS A 46 22.20 -2.98 30.64
C LYS A 46 23.69 -2.75 30.89
N ARG A 47 24.20 -3.04 32.09
CA ARG A 47 25.65 -2.94 32.40
C ARG A 47 26.47 -4.02 31.70
N LYS A 48 25.95 -5.25 31.57
CA LYS A 48 26.59 -6.35 30.80
C LYS A 48 26.68 -6.09 29.29
N HIS A 49 25.89 -5.17 28.74
CA HIS A 49 25.91 -4.80 27.32
C HIS A 49 26.35 -3.35 27.10
N LYS A 50 27.02 -2.73 28.09
CA LYS A 50 27.61 -1.40 27.89
C LYS A 50 28.86 -1.61 27.02
N VAL A 51 28.79 -1.16 25.77
CA VAL A 51 29.95 -1.07 24.88
C VAL A 51 31.06 -0.33 25.65
N PRO A 52 32.31 -0.81 25.63
CA PRO A 52 33.43 -0.09 26.24
C PRO A 52 33.42 1.36 25.74
N GLU A 53 33.50 2.32 26.66
CA GLU A 53 33.64 3.74 26.26
C GLU A 53 35.02 3.89 25.62
N LEU A 54 35.02 4.02 24.29
CA LEU A 54 36.22 4.30 23.50
C LEU A 54 36.85 5.60 23.98
N THR A 55 38.17 5.60 24.09
CA THR A 55 38.96 6.81 24.32
C THR A 55 38.77 7.79 23.15
N GLU A 56 38.98 9.09 23.39
CA GLU A 56 38.86 10.09 22.32
C GLU A 56 39.82 9.79 21.16
N GLN A 57 41.01 9.25 21.44
CA GLN A 57 41.96 8.79 20.43
C GLN A 57 41.41 7.64 19.58
N GLU A 58 40.81 6.62 20.19
CA GLU A 58 40.20 5.52 19.44
C GLU A 58 39.03 5.98 18.57
N LYS A 59 38.27 6.99 19.02
CA LYS A 59 37.20 7.59 18.19
C LYS A 59 37.77 8.32 16.98
N ASP A 60 38.81 9.12 17.20
CA ASP A 60 39.49 9.85 16.12
C ASP A 60 40.12 8.88 15.12
N ASP A 61 40.72 7.79 15.58
CA ASP A 61 41.28 6.73 14.73
C ASP A 61 40.20 6.02 13.91
N ILE A 62 39.04 5.73 14.50
CA ILE A 62 37.90 5.13 13.79
C ILE A 62 37.34 6.10 12.74
N ILE A 63 37.22 7.39 13.06
CA ILE A 63 36.75 8.41 12.12
C ILE A 63 37.75 8.58 10.98
N ALA A 64 39.05 8.60 11.28
CA ALA A 64 40.11 8.71 10.28
C ALA A 64 40.22 7.47 9.39
N ALA A 65 39.96 6.28 9.94
CA ALA A 65 39.96 5.02 9.20
C ALA A 65 38.64 4.74 8.45
N TRP A 66 37.58 5.49 8.73
CA TRP A 66 36.28 5.28 8.11
C TRP A 66 36.26 5.84 6.68
N VAL A 67 36.19 4.92 5.71
CA VAL A 67 35.92 5.25 4.31
C VAL A 67 34.47 4.88 4.04
N PRO A 68 33.58 5.85 3.73
CA PRO A 68 32.23 5.52 3.33
C PRO A 68 32.26 4.66 2.08
N GLU A 69 31.52 3.56 2.10
CA GLU A 69 31.20 2.87 0.85
C GLU A 69 30.53 3.88 -0.10
N PRO A 70 30.91 3.89 -1.39
CA PRO A 70 30.24 4.72 -2.38
C PRO A 70 28.73 4.46 -2.34
N LEU A 71 27.93 5.53 -2.28
CA LEU A 71 26.45 5.42 -2.30
C LEU A 71 25.93 4.70 -3.55
N VAL A 72 26.74 4.67 -4.61
CA VAL A 72 26.48 4.00 -5.87
C VAL A 72 27.78 3.29 -6.27
N PRO A 73 27.75 2.00 -6.66
CA PRO A 73 28.93 1.35 -7.21
C PRO A 73 29.42 2.09 -8.45
N GLU A 74 30.74 2.19 -8.62
CA GLU A 74 31.34 2.75 -9.83
C GLU A 74 30.91 1.90 -11.02
N THR A 75 29.91 2.39 -11.75
CA THR A 75 29.32 1.71 -12.89
C THR A 75 29.95 2.34 -14.13
N THR A 76 30.47 1.53 -15.04
CA THR A 76 30.98 2.04 -16.31
C THR A 76 29.82 2.62 -17.14
N GLN A 77 30.03 3.68 -17.93
CA GLN A 77 28.98 4.28 -18.77
C GLN A 77 28.30 3.25 -19.71
N GLU A 78 28.99 2.15 -20.02
CA GLU A 78 28.49 1.03 -20.84
C GLU A 78 27.51 0.11 -20.10
N GLU A 79 27.62 -0.02 -18.78
CA GLU A 79 26.69 -0.81 -17.93
C GLU A 79 25.42 -0.01 -17.57
N HIS A 80 25.48 1.31 -17.67
CA HIS A 80 24.29 2.15 -17.55
C HIS A 80 23.42 2.00 -18.81
N GLN A 81 22.32 1.25 -18.70
CA GLN A 81 21.28 1.10 -19.73
C GLN A 81 20.77 2.44 -20.31
N SER A 82 20.97 3.55 -19.60
CA SER A 82 20.63 4.91 -20.02
C SER A 82 21.56 5.50 -21.10
N GLY A 83 22.73 4.91 -21.38
CA GLY A 83 23.75 5.48 -22.27
C GLY A 83 23.35 5.53 -23.75
N ASN A 84 22.46 4.65 -24.21
CA ASN A 84 22.04 4.53 -25.62
C ASN A 84 20.54 4.81 -25.80
N GLN A 85 20.01 5.86 -25.17
CA GLN A 85 18.61 6.21 -25.31
C GLN A 85 18.34 6.77 -26.72
N ARG A 86 17.45 6.10 -27.46
CA ARG A 86 16.99 6.56 -28.77
C ARG A 86 15.78 7.47 -28.62
N PHE A 87 15.74 8.54 -29.41
CA PHE A 87 14.65 9.50 -29.42
C PHE A 87 13.81 9.34 -30.67
N VAL A 88 12.48 9.36 -30.49
CA VAL A 88 11.55 9.39 -31.60
C VAL A 88 11.36 10.82 -32.04
N ASP A 89 11.45 11.06 -33.35
CA ASP A 89 11.06 12.30 -33.99
C ASP A 89 9.59 12.22 -34.43
N GLY A 90 8.81 13.23 -34.03
CA GLY A 90 7.40 13.35 -34.39
C GLY A 90 6.43 12.50 -33.56
N LYS A 91 5.38 12.00 -34.23
CA LYS A 91 4.23 11.35 -33.58
C LYS A 91 4.54 9.91 -33.20
N MET A 92 4.15 9.51 -31.98
CA MET A 92 4.21 8.11 -31.51
C MET A 92 3.07 7.27 -32.09
N GLY A 93 3.13 7.00 -33.40
CA GLY A 93 2.14 6.21 -34.14
C GLY A 93 2.53 4.74 -34.32
N LYS A 94 1.90 4.10 -35.31
CA LYS A 94 2.24 2.74 -35.78
C LYS A 94 3.67 2.67 -36.32
N VAL A 95 4.11 3.73 -36.99
CA VAL A 95 5.48 3.89 -37.50
C VAL A 95 6.08 5.08 -36.77
N VAL A 96 7.31 4.92 -36.29
CA VAL A 96 8.07 5.95 -35.58
C VAL A 96 9.37 6.22 -36.33
N SER A 97 9.77 7.49 -36.42
CA SER A 97 11.04 7.87 -37.02
C SER A 97 12.08 8.04 -35.92
N ILE A 98 13.21 7.34 -36.01
CA ILE A 98 14.32 7.42 -35.07
C ILE A 98 15.58 7.64 -35.90
N GLU A 99 16.28 8.76 -35.66
CA GLU A 99 17.52 9.11 -36.38
C GLU A 99 17.35 9.08 -37.92
N GLY A 100 16.20 9.58 -38.41
CA GLY A 100 15.89 9.63 -39.84
C GLY A 100 15.55 8.29 -40.48
N LYS A 101 15.33 7.23 -39.69
CA LYS A 101 14.87 5.92 -40.16
C LYS A 101 13.52 5.56 -39.56
N ASP A 102 12.66 4.99 -40.38
CA ASP A 102 11.33 4.56 -39.95
C ASP A 102 11.35 3.13 -39.40
N TYR A 103 10.70 2.95 -38.25
CA TYR A 103 10.57 1.67 -37.57
C TYR A 103 9.10 1.36 -37.28
N LEU A 104 8.75 0.08 -37.33
CA LEU A 104 7.46 -0.38 -36.81
C LEU A 104 7.47 -0.29 -35.28
N ASN A 105 6.51 0.45 -34.72
CA ASN A 105 6.39 0.63 -33.29
C ASN A 105 5.63 -0.53 -32.64
N LEU A 106 6.38 -1.38 -31.94
CA LEU A 106 5.86 -2.48 -31.11
C LEU A 106 6.17 -2.27 -29.61
N ALA A 107 6.59 -1.06 -29.23
CA ALA A 107 7.11 -0.75 -27.89
C ALA A 107 6.15 0.10 -27.04
N THR A 108 5.04 0.58 -27.59
CA THR A 108 4.08 1.43 -26.88
C THR A 108 2.72 0.77 -26.69
N TYR A 109 2.01 1.16 -25.63
CA TYR A 109 0.65 0.69 -25.30
C TYR A 109 -0.47 1.42 -26.05
N ASN A 110 -0.22 1.91 -27.27
CA ASN A 110 -1.21 2.61 -28.09
C ASN A 110 -2.16 1.62 -28.81
N PHE A 111 -2.78 0.73 -28.05
CA PHE A 111 -3.57 -0.39 -28.57
C PHE A 111 -4.73 0.06 -29.48
N LEU A 112 -5.38 1.17 -29.13
CA LEU A 112 -6.52 1.72 -29.86
C LEU A 112 -6.12 2.75 -30.94
N GLY A 113 -4.84 3.06 -31.07
CA GLY A 113 -4.35 3.99 -32.09
C GLY A 113 -4.72 5.46 -31.87
N PHE A 114 -5.14 5.86 -30.66
CA PHE A 114 -5.65 7.20 -30.38
C PHE A 114 -4.63 8.34 -30.58
N VAL A 115 -3.34 8.09 -30.37
CA VAL A 115 -2.27 9.10 -30.56
C VAL A 115 -2.22 9.63 -32.00
N GLY A 116 -2.74 8.90 -32.99
CA GLY A 116 -2.78 9.31 -34.40
C GLY A 116 -4.18 9.60 -34.95
N ASP A 117 -5.23 9.57 -34.12
CA ASP A 117 -6.60 9.83 -34.58
C ASP A 117 -6.82 11.33 -34.79
N LYS A 118 -6.98 11.73 -36.06
CA LYS A 118 -7.23 13.13 -36.45
C LYS A 118 -8.45 13.75 -35.77
N ARG A 119 -9.49 12.97 -35.47
CA ARG A 119 -10.68 13.49 -34.77
C ARG A 119 -10.31 13.91 -33.35
N ILE A 120 -9.48 13.13 -32.66
CA ILE A 120 -9.00 13.44 -31.31
C ILE A 120 -8.09 14.67 -31.36
N GLU A 121 -7.19 14.76 -32.34
CA GLU A 121 -6.32 15.93 -32.53
C GLU A 121 -7.12 17.22 -32.74
N GLU A 122 -8.16 17.19 -33.57
CA GLU A 122 -9.01 18.35 -33.83
C GLU A 122 -9.85 18.76 -32.61
N VAL A 123 -10.35 17.79 -31.84
CA VAL A 123 -11.03 18.06 -30.57
C VAL A 123 -10.05 18.67 -29.56
N ALA A 124 -8.84 18.12 -29.41
CA ALA A 124 -7.83 18.63 -28.49
C ALA A 124 -7.45 20.09 -28.79
N LYS A 125 -7.25 20.44 -30.07
CA LYS A 125 -7.01 21.83 -30.50
C LYS A 125 -8.11 22.77 -30.04
N LYS A 126 -9.38 22.41 -30.27
CA LYS A 126 -10.54 23.21 -29.86
C LYS A 126 -10.65 23.33 -28.34
N THR A 127 -10.39 22.24 -27.61
CA THR A 127 -10.41 22.21 -26.14
C THR A 127 -9.39 23.18 -25.55
N ILE A 128 -8.19 23.27 -26.11
CA ILE A 128 -7.16 24.23 -25.67
C ILE A 128 -7.63 25.68 -25.80
N PHE A 129 -8.35 26.04 -26.88
CA PHE A 129 -8.89 27.40 -27.03
C PHE A 129 -9.99 27.72 -26.00
N LYS A 130 -10.76 26.72 -25.55
CA LYS A 130 -11.81 26.91 -24.54
C LYS A 130 -11.24 26.95 -23.13
N TYR A 131 -10.31 26.06 -22.80
CA TYR A 131 -9.89 25.79 -21.41
C TYR A 131 -8.46 26.22 -21.08
N GLY A 132 -7.67 26.63 -22.06
CA GLY A 132 -6.25 26.90 -21.90
C GLY A 132 -5.42 25.62 -21.79
N VAL A 133 -4.17 25.78 -21.35
CA VAL A 133 -3.16 24.70 -21.30
C VAL A 133 -3.13 23.94 -19.97
N GLY A 134 -3.92 24.36 -18.98
CA GLY A 134 -3.99 23.71 -17.67
C GLY A 134 -4.87 24.45 -16.67
N SER A 135 -5.32 23.74 -15.64
CA SER A 135 -6.15 24.31 -14.56
C SER A 135 -5.35 25.02 -13.45
N CYS A 136 -4.02 24.85 -13.44
CA CYS A 136 -3.08 25.49 -12.50
C CYS A 136 -3.41 25.32 -11.01
N GLY A 137 -4.18 24.30 -10.62
CA GLY A 137 -4.53 24.04 -9.22
C GLY A 137 -4.94 22.59 -8.96
N PRO A 138 -4.98 22.16 -7.68
CA PRO A 138 -5.44 20.83 -7.31
C PRO A 138 -6.97 20.71 -7.41
N ARG A 139 -7.45 19.48 -7.67
CA ARG A 139 -8.89 19.17 -7.81
C ARG A 139 -9.74 19.56 -6.59
N GLY A 140 -9.17 19.44 -5.38
CA GLY A 140 -9.84 19.79 -4.12
C GLY A 140 -9.90 21.29 -3.81
N PHE A 141 -9.45 22.16 -4.72
CA PHE A 141 -9.48 23.61 -4.54
C PHE A 141 -9.98 24.29 -5.83
N TYR A 142 -9.25 25.23 -6.42
CA TYR A 142 -9.65 25.93 -7.65
C TYR A 142 -9.27 25.21 -8.96
N GLY A 143 -8.76 23.97 -8.90
CA GLY A 143 -8.24 23.24 -10.07
C GLY A 143 -9.26 22.42 -10.86
N THR A 144 -10.53 22.39 -10.44
CA THR A 144 -11.59 21.63 -11.11
C THR A 144 -12.37 22.53 -12.07
N VAL A 145 -12.34 22.19 -13.35
CA VAL A 145 -13.22 22.78 -14.40
C VAL A 145 -14.22 21.75 -14.91
N ASP A 146 -15.31 22.21 -15.52
CA ASP A 146 -16.47 21.41 -16.00
C ASP A 146 -16.07 20.14 -16.77
N VAL A 147 -15.10 20.22 -17.69
CA VAL A 147 -14.63 19.08 -18.51
C VAL A 147 -14.12 17.90 -17.69
N HIS A 148 -13.59 18.15 -16.48
CA HIS A 148 -13.17 17.06 -15.59
C HIS A 148 -14.38 16.31 -15.04
N LEU A 149 -15.42 17.05 -14.65
CA LEU A 149 -16.66 16.47 -14.11
C LEU A 149 -17.44 15.73 -15.19
N ASP A 150 -17.44 16.27 -16.42
CA ASP A 150 -18.02 15.60 -17.59
C ASP A 150 -17.30 14.27 -17.86
N LEU A 151 -15.96 14.26 -17.85
CA LEU A 151 -15.20 13.04 -18.04
C LEU A 151 -15.40 12.03 -16.90
N GLU A 152 -15.50 12.48 -15.64
CA GLU A 152 -15.82 11.60 -14.50
C GLU A 152 -17.19 10.94 -14.67
N ARG A 153 -18.21 11.71 -15.07
CA ARG A 153 -19.54 11.17 -15.36
C ARG A 153 -19.53 10.17 -16.50
N ASP A 154 -18.86 10.50 -17.60
CA ASP A 154 -18.81 9.64 -18.78
C ASP A 154 -18.06 8.32 -18.48
N LEU A 155 -16.98 8.37 -17.69
CA LEU A 155 -16.26 7.18 -17.22
C LEU A 155 -17.10 6.33 -16.28
N ALA A 156 -17.81 6.94 -15.32
CA ALA A 156 -18.70 6.22 -14.41
C ALA A 156 -19.81 5.50 -15.18
N GLN A 157 -20.44 6.18 -16.15
CA GLN A 157 -21.46 5.61 -17.02
C GLN A 157 -20.89 4.48 -17.89
N TYR A 158 -19.71 4.67 -18.49
CA TYR A 158 -19.07 3.66 -19.32
C TYR A 158 -18.77 2.39 -18.51
N MET A 159 -18.20 2.54 -17.31
CA MET A 159 -17.86 1.42 -16.43
C MET A 159 -19.07 0.83 -15.70
N GLY A 160 -20.23 1.51 -15.70
CA GLY A 160 -21.39 1.10 -14.90
C GLY A 160 -21.15 1.25 -13.39
N CYS A 161 -20.32 2.22 -12.99
CA CYS A 161 -20.04 2.54 -11.60
C CYS A 161 -20.90 3.73 -11.12
N GLU A 162 -21.04 3.88 -9.81
CA GLU A 162 -21.78 5.00 -9.20
C GLU A 162 -21.08 6.34 -9.46
N GLU A 163 -19.76 6.38 -9.33
CA GLU A 163 -18.92 7.57 -9.51
C GLU A 163 -17.55 7.18 -10.07
N ALA A 164 -16.82 8.16 -10.60
CA ALA A 164 -15.42 8.04 -11.00
C ALA A 164 -14.61 9.23 -10.47
N VAL A 165 -13.32 8.99 -10.22
CA VAL A 165 -12.38 10.02 -9.76
C VAL A 165 -11.19 10.07 -10.72
N LEU A 166 -10.89 11.26 -11.24
CA LEU A 166 -9.75 11.44 -12.13
C LEU A 166 -8.45 11.73 -11.40
N TYR A 167 -7.39 11.15 -11.94
CA TYR A 167 -6.01 11.38 -11.56
C TYR A 167 -5.20 11.77 -12.79
N SER A 168 -4.21 12.63 -12.62
CA SER A 168 -3.35 13.08 -13.73
C SER A 168 -2.36 12.01 -14.22
N TYR A 169 -2.14 10.95 -13.44
CA TYR A 169 -1.15 9.92 -13.77
C TYR A 169 -1.54 8.55 -13.21
N GLY A 170 -1.55 7.52 -14.07
CA GLY A 170 -2.01 6.16 -13.73
C GLY A 170 -1.27 5.52 -12.55
N PHE A 171 0.06 5.69 -12.46
CA PHE A 171 0.82 5.20 -11.31
C PHE A 171 0.33 5.85 -10.01
N ALA A 172 0.09 7.16 -10.02
CA ALA A 172 -0.40 7.90 -8.85
C ALA A 172 -1.83 7.47 -8.49
N THR A 173 -2.67 7.15 -9.47
CA THR A 173 -4.02 6.60 -9.26
C THR A 173 -3.95 5.36 -8.37
N ILE A 174 -3.22 4.33 -8.80
CA ILE A 174 -3.19 3.04 -8.10
C ILE A 174 -2.46 3.17 -6.76
N ALA A 175 -1.32 3.84 -6.76
CA ALA A 175 -0.48 3.99 -5.56
C ALA A 175 -1.19 4.78 -4.44
N SER A 176 -2.18 5.63 -4.78
CA SER A 176 -2.97 6.38 -3.79
C SER A 176 -4.34 5.76 -3.51
N ALA A 177 -4.97 5.09 -4.47
CA ALA A 177 -6.28 4.48 -4.28
C ALA A 177 -6.23 3.31 -3.28
N ILE A 178 -5.21 2.44 -3.35
CA ILE A 178 -5.05 1.33 -2.41
C ILE A 178 -5.00 1.81 -0.94
N PRO A 179 -4.10 2.74 -0.54
CA PRO A 179 -4.04 3.21 0.85
C PRO A 179 -5.24 4.08 1.27
N ALA A 180 -6.01 4.64 0.34
CA ALA A 180 -7.25 5.34 0.67
C ALA A 180 -8.32 4.37 1.22
N TYR A 181 -8.37 3.14 0.70
CA TYR A 181 -9.34 2.13 1.13
C TYR A 181 -8.80 1.16 2.18
N ALA A 182 -7.52 0.80 2.13
CA ALA A 182 -6.90 -0.16 3.04
C ALA A 182 -5.86 0.53 3.94
N LYS A 183 -5.91 0.25 5.24
CA LYS A 183 -5.03 0.87 6.24
C LYS A 183 -4.44 -0.15 7.19
N ARG A 184 -3.52 0.30 8.04
CA ARG A 184 -2.93 -0.51 9.12
C ARG A 184 -4.01 -1.26 9.91
N GLY A 185 -3.88 -2.59 9.95
CA GLY A 185 -4.82 -3.51 10.60
C GLY A 185 -5.72 -4.26 9.62
N ASP A 186 -5.85 -3.79 8.38
CA ASP A 186 -6.49 -4.52 7.28
C ASP A 186 -5.53 -5.55 6.67
N ILE A 187 -6.10 -6.47 5.89
CA ILE A 187 -5.37 -7.54 5.19
C ILE A 187 -5.58 -7.37 3.69
N ILE A 188 -4.49 -7.47 2.93
CA ILE A 188 -4.51 -7.45 1.47
C ILE A 188 -3.87 -8.73 0.95
N TYR A 189 -4.59 -9.46 0.13
CA TYR A 189 -4.10 -10.61 -0.64
C TYR A 189 -3.70 -10.10 -2.03
N ALA A 190 -2.41 -10.10 -2.32
CA ALA A 190 -1.87 -9.55 -3.57
C ALA A 190 -1.21 -10.64 -4.41
N ASP A 191 -1.50 -10.63 -5.71
CA ASP A 191 -0.83 -11.50 -6.68
C ASP A 191 0.64 -11.07 -6.82
N LYS A 192 1.59 -12.02 -6.82
CA LYS A 192 3.03 -11.71 -6.99
C LYS A 192 3.39 -11.04 -8.33
N GLY A 193 2.56 -11.22 -9.35
CA GLY A 193 2.71 -10.66 -10.68
C GLY A 193 2.49 -9.15 -10.74
N VAL A 194 1.78 -8.55 -9.78
CA VAL A 194 1.31 -7.16 -9.86
C VAL A 194 2.40 -6.13 -10.19
N ASN A 195 2.03 -5.10 -10.95
CA ASN A 195 2.91 -4.06 -11.43
C ASN A 195 3.44 -3.16 -10.30
N PHE A 196 4.40 -2.32 -10.65
CA PHE A 196 5.11 -1.49 -9.69
C PHE A 196 4.20 -0.44 -9.00
N ALA A 197 3.17 0.07 -9.67
CA ALA A 197 2.24 1.02 -9.08
C ALA A 197 1.43 0.37 -7.95
N VAL A 198 0.92 -0.84 -8.20
CA VAL A 198 0.24 -1.65 -7.19
C VAL A 198 1.16 -1.89 -5.99
N GLN A 199 2.39 -2.34 -6.22
CA GLN A 199 3.36 -2.60 -5.14
C GLN A 199 3.58 -1.37 -4.25
N LYS A 200 3.65 -0.19 -4.85
CA LYS A 200 3.81 1.08 -4.10
C LYS A 200 2.56 1.45 -3.31
N GLY A 201 1.37 1.20 -3.85
CA GLY A 201 0.12 1.34 -3.11
C GLY A 201 0.01 0.38 -1.92
N LEU A 202 0.40 -0.88 -2.10
CA LEU A 202 0.46 -1.88 -1.03
C LEU A 202 1.39 -1.42 0.09
N GLN A 203 2.59 -0.95 -0.26
CA GLN A 203 3.56 -0.40 0.70
C GLN A 203 2.99 0.81 1.46
N ALA A 204 2.35 1.75 0.75
CA ALA A 204 1.76 2.94 1.33
C ALA A 204 0.60 2.62 2.31
N SER A 205 -0.16 1.56 2.05
CA SER A 205 -1.31 1.16 2.87
C SER A 205 -0.95 0.80 4.32
N ARG A 206 0.28 0.30 4.55
CA ARG A 206 0.73 -0.27 5.84
C ARG A 206 -0.16 -1.41 6.35
N SER A 207 -0.94 -2.03 5.46
CA SER A 207 -1.77 -3.21 5.73
C SER A 207 -0.88 -4.45 5.87
N ARG A 208 -1.45 -5.54 6.39
CA ARG A 208 -0.78 -6.85 6.32
C ARG A 208 -0.93 -7.39 4.91
N ILE A 209 0.18 -7.59 4.20
CA ILE A 209 0.17 -8.09 2.83
C ILE A 209 0.43 -9.59 2.85
N GLU A 210 -0.50 -10.38 2.31
CA GLU A 210 -0.35 -11.80 2.05
C GLU A 210 -0.17 -11.98 0.54
N TRP A 211 0.98 -12.50 0.13
CA TRP A 211 1.26 -12.73 -1.28
C TRP A 211 0.82 -14.13 -1.68
N PHE A 212 0.07 -14.24 -2.77
CA PHE A 212 -0.23 -15.53 -3.40
C PHE A 212 0.51 -15.68 -4.73
N GLU A 213 0.82 -16.91 -5.12
CA GLU A 213 1.51 -17.20 -6.37
C GLU A 213 0.73 -16.68 -7.59
N HIS A 214 1.46 -16.21 -8.60
CA HIS A 214 0.85 -15.55 -9.75
C HIS A 214 -0.22 -16.42 -10.41
N ASN A 215 -1.42 -15.86 -10.55
CA ASN A 215 -2.58 -16.51 -11.17
C ASN A 215 -3.03 -17.82 -10.48
N ASN A 216 -2.56 -18.11 -9.26
CA ASN A 216 -2.85 -19.36 -8.55
C ASN A 216 -4.01 -19.19 -7.55
N MET A 217 -5.21 -19.57 -7.99
CA MET A 217 -6.42 -19.47 -7.15
C MET A 217 -6.47 -20.48 -6.01
N GLY A 218 -5.77 -21.61 -6.12
CA GLY A 218 -5.66 -22.57 -5.02
C GLY A 218 -4.83 -22.02 -3.86
N ASP A 219 -3.74 -21.31 -4.17
CA ASP A 219 -2.92 -20.65 -3.16
C ASP A 219 -3.64 -19.46 -2.52
N LEU A 220 -4.36 -18.66 -3.33
CA LEU A 220 -5.24 -17.60 -2.81
C LEU A 220 -6.32 -18.18 -1.89
N GLU A 221 -7.00 -19.25 -2.29
CA GLU A 221 -8.04 -19.90 -1.49
C GLU A 221 -7.47 -20.43 -0.17
N ARG A 222 -6.30 -21.07 -0.19
CA ARG A 222 -5.59 -21.52 1.02
C ARG A 222 -5.38 -20.38 2.02
N LEU A 223 -4.86 -19.22 1.57
CA LEU A 223 -4.64 -18.06 2.43
C LEU A 223 -5.95 -17.48 3.01
N LEU A 224 -7.03 -17.53 2.23
CA LEU A 224 -8.36 -17.10 2.67
C LEU A 224 -8.94 -18.05 3.73
N GLU A 225 -8.79 -19.37 3.55
CA GLU A 225 -9.19 -20.39 4.52
C GLU A 225 -8.43 -20.26 5.84
N GLU A 226 -7.10 -20.11 5.76
CA GLU A 226 -6.25 -19.90 6.94
C GLU A 226 -6.68 -18.65 7.73
N GLN A 227 -7.02 -17.56 7.04
CA GLN A 227 -7.53 -16.37 7.71
C GLN A 227 -8.93 -16.58 8.30
N ALA A 228 -9.81 -17.30 7.63
CA ALA A 228 -11.14 -17.64 8.15
C ALA A 228 -11.05 -18.44 9.46
N GLU A 229 -10.10 -19.39 9.55
CA GLU A 229 -9.84 -20.11 10.80
C GLU A 229 -9.26 -19.22 11.90
N GLN A 230 -8.40 -18.25 11.56
CA GLN A 230 -7.93 -17.25 12.52
C GLN A 230 -9.05 -16.35 13.03
N ASP A 231 -9.97 -15.97 12.14
CA ASP A 231 -11.09 -15.10 12.45
C ASP A 231 -12.06 -15.74 13.46
N LYS A 232 -12.24 -17.07 13.39
CA LYS A 232 -13.02 -17.83 14.39
C LYS A 232 -12.48 -17.71 15.81
N LYS A 233 -11.15 -17.58 15.97
CA LYS A 233 -10.50 -17.45 17.29
C LYS A 233 -10.77 -16.09 17.94
N ASN A 234 -10.99 -15.03 17.15
CA ASN A 234 -11.35 -13.72 17.67
C ASN A 234 -12.38 -13.01 16.78
N PRO A 235 -13.67 -13.38 16.91
CA PRO A 235 -14.73 -12.85 16.04
C PRO A 235 -14.92 -11.34 16.18
N LYS A 236 -14.66 -10.77 17.38
CA LYS A 236 -14.78 -9.32 17.61
C LYS A 236 -13.76 -8.55 16.77
N LYS A 237 -12.52 -9.01 16.74
CA LYS A 237 -11.47 -8.41 15.89
C LYS A 237 -11.77 -8.62 14.42
N ALA A 238 -12.18 -9.84 14.04
CA ALA A 238 -12.44 -10.19 12.64
C ALA A 238 -13.49 -9.28 11.96
N LYS A 239 -14.52 -8.84 12.71
CA LYS A 239 -15.55 -7.90 12.21
C LYS A 239 -15.02 -6.51 11.87
N LEU A 240 -13.91 -6.08 12.49
CA LEU A 240 -13.33 -4.76 12.29
C LEU A 240 -12.28 -4.74 11.17
N VAL A 241 -11.70 -5.91 10.85
CA VAL A 241 -10.66 -6.05 9.83
C VAL A 241 -11.28 -6.09 8.45
N ARG A 242 -10.85 -5.20 7.56
CA ARG A 242 -11.21 -5.26 6.14
C ARG A 242 -10.21 -6.13 5.39
N ARG A 243 -10.70 -6.83 4.38
CA ARG A 243 -9.95 -7.79 3.57
C ARG A 243 -10.12 -7.42 2.10
N PHE A 244 -9.02 -7.38 1.35
CA PHE A 244 -8.99 -7.02 -0.07
C PHE A 244 -8.19 -8.06 -0.85
N ILE A 245 -8.64 -8.42 -2.04
CA ILE A 245 -7.84 -9.07 -3.08
C ILE A 245 -7.40 -7.98 -4.06
N VAL A 246 -6.12 -7.94 -4.40
CA VAL A 246 -5.56 -6.97 -5.36
C VAL A 246 -4.88 -7.71 -6.49
N VAL A 247 -5.34 -7.46 -7.72
CA VAL A 247 -4.88 -8.09 -8.96
C VAL A 247 -4.82 -7.07 -10.11
N GLU A 248 -4.13 -7.41 -11.19
CA GLU A 248 -4.27 -6.72 -12.48
C GLU A 248 -5.26 -7.51 -13.34
N GLY A 249 -6.13 -6.84 -14.10
CA GLY A 249 -7.02 -7.52 -15.06
C GLY A 249 -6.21 -8.17 -16.20
N LEU A 250 -5.31 -7.39 -16.80
CA LEU A 250 -4.27 -7.85 -17.72
C LEU A 250 -2.90 -7.51 -17.13
N TYR A 251 -2.11 -8.52 -16.76
CA TYR A 251 -0.85 -8.32 -16.04
C TYR A 251 0.23 -7.72 -16.96
N ALA A 252 0.79 -6.57 -16.57
CA ALA A 252 1.76 -5.86 -17.39
C ALA A 252 3.05 -6.64 -17.70
N LYS A 253 3.43 -7.60 -16.85
CA LYS A 253 4.67 -8.37 -16.99
C LYS A 253 4.51 -9.63 -17.84
N THR A 254 3.38 -10.31 -17.73
CA THR A 254 3.17 -11.63 -18.33
C THR A 254 2.16 -11.60 -19.47
N ALA A 255 1.34 -10.55 -19.56
CA ALA A 255 0.18 -10.44 -20.43
C ALA A 255 -0.90 -11.52 -20.19
N ASP A 256 -0.84 -12.19 -19.03
CA ASP A 256 -1.90 -13.10 -18.60
C ASP A 256 -3.14 -12.31 -18.16
N LEU A 257 -4.31 -12.87 -18.41
CA LEU A 257 -5.56 -12.39 -17.82
C LEU A 257 -5.73 -12.98 -16.42
N CYS A 258 -6.30 -12.20 -15.51
CA CYS A 258 -6.67 -12.72 -14.21
C CYS A 258 -7.82 -13.72 -14.31
N PRO A 259 -7.95 -14.69 -13.39
CA PRO A 259 -9.02 -15.67 -13.42
C PRO A 259 -10.23 -15.07 -12.70
N LEU A 260 -10.80 -13.99 -13.26
CA LEU A 260 -11.77 -13.14 -12.57
C LEU A 260 -12.99 -13.91 -12.07
N SER A 261 -13.50 -14.86 -12.85
CA SER A 261 -14.64 -15.69 -12.46
C SER A 261 -14.40 -16.39 -11.11
N LYS A 262 -13.21 -16.97 -10.92
CA LYS A 262 -12.82 -17.64 -9.68
C LYS A 262 -12.54 -16.65 -8.55
N ILE A 263 -11.93 -15.50 -8.84
CA ILE A 263 -11.75 -14.42 -7.86
C ILE A 263 -13.11 -13.95 -7.32
N MET A 264 -14.11 -13.81 -8.19
CA MET A 264 -15.46 -13.40 -7.79
C MET A 264 -16.16 -14.48 -6.94
N GLU A 265 -15.98 -15.76 -7.26
CA GLU A 265 -16.46 -16.85 -6.39
C GLU A 265 -15.86 -16.74 -4.97
N LEU A 266 -14.53 -16.58 -4.87
CA LEU A 266 -13.81 -16.44 -3.60
C LEU A 266 -14.22 -15.16 -2.86
N LYS A 267 -14.41 -14.05 -3.58
CA LYS A 267 -14.94 -12.79 -3.05
C LYS A 267 -16.23 -13.03 -2.26
N TRP A 268 -17.19 -13.70 -2.87
CA TRP A 268 -18.50 -13.94 -2.27
C TRP A 268 -18.48 -15.01 -1.17
N LYS A 269 -17.64 -16.05 -1.32
CA LYS A 269 -17.43 -17.11 -0.32
C LYS A 269 -16.84 -16.56 0.97
N TYR A 270 -15.75 -15.78 0.87
CA TYR A 270 -14.97 -15.29 2.02
C TYR A 270 -15.30 -13.84 2.43
N LYS A 271 -16.26 -13.19 1.76
CA LYS A 271 -16.70 -11.81 2.03
C LYS A 271 -15.55 -10.80 2.02
N VAL A 272 -14.67 -10.93 1.04
CA VAL A 272 -13.55 -10.00 0.80
C VAL A 272 -13.92 -8.97 -0.27
N ARG A 273 -13.21 -7.86 -0.32
CA ARG A 273 -13.33 -6.85 -1.39
C ARG A 273 -12.32 -7.18 -2.50
N VAL A 274 -12.54 -6.67 -3.70
CA VAL A 274 -11.62 -6.86 -4.82
C VAL A 274 -11.25 -5.48 -5.36
N PHE A 275 -9.97 -5.28 -5.62
CA PHE A 275 -9.40 -4.14 -6.30
C PHE A 275 -8.69 -4.66 -7.56
N ILE A 276 -9.12 -4.20 -8.73
CA ILE A 276 -8.59 -4.64 -10.03
C ILE A 276 -7.96 -3.44 -10.73
N ASP A 277 -6.72 -3.60 -11.16
CA ASP A 277 -6.06 -2.65 -12.05
C ASP A 277 -6.30 -3.04 -13.52
N GLU A 278 -7.09 -2.23 -14.23
CA GLU A 278 -7.47 -2.46 -15.64
C GLU A 278 -6.65 -1.58 -16.61
N SER A 279 -5.47 -1.09 -16.21
CA SER A 279 -4.67 -0.12 -16.99
C SER A 279 -4.34 -0.58 -18.41
N LEU A 280 -4.17 -1.88 -18.64
CA LEU A 280 -3.82 -2.45 -19.97
C LEU A 280 -4.99 -3.11 -20.69
N SER A 281 -6.12 -3.30 -20.02
CA SER A 281 -7.30 -4.01 -20.52
C SER A 281 -8.45 -3.06 -20.84
N PHE A 282 -8.50 -1.88 -20.22
CA PHE A 282 -9.50 -0.85 -20.51
C PHE A 282 -9.51 -0.47 -22.00
N GLY A 283 -10.68 -0.58 -22.62
CA GLY A 283 -10.92 -0.31 -24.04
C GLY A 283 -10.51 -1.45 -24.98
N VAL A 284 -9.77 -2.46 -24.51
CA VAL A 284 -9.17 -3.51 -25.34
C VAL A 284 -9.78 -4.89 -25.08
N ILE A 285 -10.08 -5.19 -23.82
CA ILE A 285 -10.60 -6.50 -23.37
C ILE A 285 -12.08 -6.38 -23.00
N GLY A 286 -12.82 -7.47 -23.22
CA GLY A 286 -14.26 -7.55 -23.01
C GLY A 286 -15.05 -7.09 -24.24
N LYS A 287 -16.28 -7.59 -24.41
CA LYS A 287 -17.11 -7.29 -25.60
C LYS A 287 -17.42 -5.80 -25.70
N MET A 288 -17.62 -5.15 -24.56
CA MET A 288 -17.80 -3.70 -24.49
C MET A 288 -16.50 -2.91 -24.23
N GLY A 289 -15.33 -3.55 -24.18
CA GLY A 289 -14.06 -2.87 -23.90
C GLY A 289 -13.95 -2.33 -22.47
N LYS A 290 -14.67 -2.91 -21.50
CA LYS A 290 -14.66 -2.43 -20.10
C LYS A 290 -13.54 -3.03 -19.26
N GLY A 291 -12.76 -3.95 -19.81
CA GLY A 291 -11.74 -4.71 -19.11
C GLY A 291 -12.08 -6.19 -19.05
N ASP A 292 -11.33 -6.94 -18.23
CA ASP A 292 -11.67 -8.33 -17.93
C ASP A 292 -12.87 -8.30 -17.00
N HIS A 293 -14.09 -8.34 -17.55
CA HIS A 293 -15.32 -8.39 -16.76
C HIS A 293 -16.00 -9.71 -17.10
N SER A 294 -16.12 -10.58 -16.10
CA SER A 294 -16.54 -11.97 -16.25
C SER A 294 -18.03 -12.17 -16.60
N ASN A 295 -18.76 -11.11 -16.93
CA ASN A 295 -20.20 -11.13 -17.20
C ASN A 295 -20.61 -10.07 -18.26
N ASP A 296 -20.08 -10.20 -19.48
CA ASP A 296 -20.91 -9.98 -20.67
C ASP A 296 -21.55 -11.30 -21.11
#